data_AF-A0A5K7ZDB8-F1
#
_entry.id   AF-A0A5K7ZDB8-F1
#
_cell.length_a   1.000
_cell.length_b   1.000
_cell.length_c   1.000
_cell.angle_alpha   90.00
_cell.angle_beta   90.00
_cell.angle_gamma   90.00
#
_symmetry.space_group_name_H-M   'P 1'
#
loop_
_entity.id
_entity.type
_entity.pdbx_description
1 polymer ?
#
loop_
_entity_poly.entity_id
_entity_poly.type
_entity_poly.pdbx_seq_one_letter_code
_entity_poly.pdbx_strand_id
1 'polypeptide(L)'
;MDLRQINFGIEIETVKRTRERVARAVQSVVGGEVRHVGSPAGFDPWEITDEQGRTWKVVADGSLINVPGHLRAEVVSPVLAYADIPTLQEVIRAVRRCGAKIDQRCGIHIHVDAIAFDGRTLGNLAKIIYKQEPLILNALGVNETRQRNYSKPVSEDLIRKIERRRPKTKEQLNRIWYGYHNRRPQHFDSSRYHGVNLHNVWYRGTVEFRWFEGTLHAGKVRAYIQLVLAVAAKALNGRAASSRKRRFDPQSARYDFRVFLLHLGLIGDEFKTARKHLLAGLPGDSAFKRGRPKPETQTAVEAEFPTEAGPQTRPPAFSGNGTAETDEGGAP
;
A
#
# COMPACT_ATOMS: atom_id res chain seq x y z
N MET A 1 11.30 8.58 14.46
CA MET A 1 11.46 9.04 13.07
C MET A 1 10.09 9.13 12.41
N ASP A 2 9.74 10.32 11.94
CA ASP A 2 8.53 10.55 11.15
C ASP A 2 8.76 10.07 9.71
N LEU A 3 7.73 9.54 9.04
CA LEU A 3 7.85 9.11 7.63
C LEU A 3 8.24 10.26 6.68
N ARG A 4 7.92 11.51 7.04
CA ARG A 4 8.23 12.73 6.27
C ARG A 4 9.71 13.10 6.32
N GLN A 5 10.46 12.52 7.26
CA GLN A 5 11.91 12.72 7.41
C GLN A 5 12.74 11.69 6.63
N ILE A 6 12.09 10.72 5.99
CA ILE A 6 12.76 9.63 5.28
C ILE A 6 12.87 9.99 3.81
N ASN A 7 14.10 10.09 3.32
CA ASN A 7 14.38 10.32 1.91
C ASN A 7 14.10 9.07 1.07
N PHE A 8 13.75 9.28 -0.19
CA PHE A 8 13.48 8.21 -1.13
C PHE A 8 13.96 8.54 -2.55
N GLY A 9 14.04 7.52 -3.39
CA GLY A 9 14.16 7.66 -4.84
C GLY A 9 13.12 6.78 -5.53
N ILE A 10 12.83 7.05 -6.79
CA ILE A 10 11.86 6.29 -7.56
C ILE A 10 12.35 6.06 -9.00
N GLU A 11 12.13 4.85 -9.49
CA GLU A 11 12.32 4.44 -10.88
C GLU A 11 10.92 4.17 -11.47
N ILE A 12 10.60 4.75 -12.62
CA ILE A 12 9.29 4.61 -13.30
C ILE A 12 9.53 4.20 -14.75
N GLU A 13 9.21 2.94 -15.06
CA GLU A 13 9.33 2.39 -16.41
C GLU A 13 8.16 2.84 -17.29
N THR A 14 8.47 3.16 -18.56
CA THR A 14 7.52 3.60 -19.57
C THR A 14 7.93 3.12 -20.96
N VAL A 15 6.95 3.09 -21.86
CA VAL A 15 7.11 2.71 -23.26
C VAL A 15 6.53 3.75 -24.22
N LYS A 16 6.74 3.56 -25.54
CA LYS A 16 6.15 4.32 -26.67
C LYS A 16 6.69 5.74 -26.90
N ARG A 17 7.63 6.22 -26.10
CA ARG A 17 8.32 7.51 -26.32
C ARG A 17 9.83 7.34 -26.19
N THR A 18 10.57 8.17 -26.92
CA THR A 18 12.03 8.20 -26.83
C THR A 18 12.48 8.73 -25.48
N ARG A 19 13.65 8.29 -25.02
CA ARG A 19 14.25 8.77 -23.77
C ARG A 19 14.41 10.29 -23.77
N GLU A 20 14.83 10.88 -24.89
CA GLU A 20 14.85 12.34 -25.09
C GLU A 20 13.49 12.98 -24.82
N ARG A 21 12.41 12.47 -25.45
CA ARG A 21 11.07 13.04 -25.31
C ARG A 21 10.57 12.95 -23.87
N VAL A 22 10.88 11.86 -23.18
CA VAL A 22 10.57 11.68 -21.76
C VAL A 22 11.42 12.64 -20.91
N ALA A 23 12.72 12.79 -21.18
CA ALA A 23 13.61 13.71 -20.49
C ALA A 23 13.15 15.17 -20.62
N ARG A 24 12.75 15.61 -21.81
CA ARG A 24 12.16 16.93 -22.04
C ARG A 24 10.83 17.12 -21.30
N ALA A 25 10.05 16.05 -21.13
CA ALA A 25 8.84 16.11 -20.31
C ALA A 25 9.15 16.28 -18.82
N VAL A 26 10.19 15.62 -18.31
CA VAL A 26 10.69 15.83 -16.93
C VAL A 26 11.19 17.28 -16.77
N GLN A 27 12.03 17.75 -17.68
CA GLN A 27 12.56 19.13 -17.72
C GLN A 27 11.45 20.18 -17.68
N SER A 28 10.33 19.96 -18.40
CA SER A 28 9.21 20.92 -18.41
C SER A 28 8.58 21.17 -17.03
N VAL A 29 8.91 20.35 -16.03
CA VAL A 29 8.43 20.47 -14.65
C VAL A 29 9.54 20.92 -13.71
N VAL A 30 10.75 20.36 -13.84
CA VAL A 30 11.85 20.56 -12.89
C VAL A 30 12.83 21.66 -13.31
N GLY A 31 12.62 22.24 -14.48
CA GLY A 31 13.48 23.27 -15.07
C GLY A 31 14.83 22.72 -15.53
N GLY A 32 15.79 23.63 -15.62
CA GLY A 32 17.19 23.36 -15.96
C GLY A 32 17.42 22.79 -17.36
N GLU A 33 18.52 22.05 -17.52
CA GLU A 33 19.06 21.63 -18.81
C GLU A 33 18.98 20.11 -19.01
N VAL A 34 18.73 19.70 -20.25
CA VAL A 34 18.73 18.30 -20.66
C VAL A 34 19.97 18.01 -21.49
N ARG A 35 20.69 16.96 -21.13
CA ARG A 35 21.88 16.50 -21.84
C ARG A 35 21.79 15.01 -22.15
N HIS A 36 22.13 14.64 -23.38
CA HIS A 36 22.39 13.25 -23.75
C HIS A 36 23.80 12.87 -23.30
N VAL A 37 23.91 11.91 -22.39
CA VAL A 37 25.21 11.46 -21.85
C VAL A 37 25.72 10.24 -22.61
N GLY A 38 24.83 9.34 -23.05
CA GLY A 38 25.17 8.21 -23.92
C GLY A 38 26.05 7.12 -23.30
N SER A 39 26.57 7.30 -22.08
CA SER A 39 27.40 6.33 -21.35
C SER A 39 26.82 6.02 -19.96
N PRO A 40 26.65 4.73 -19.57
CA PRO A 40 27.02 3.54 -20.34
C PRO A 40 26.09 3.34 -21.54
N ALA A 41 26.64 2.92 -22.69
CA ALA A 41 25.89 2.78 -23.94
C ALA A 41 24.66 1.86 -23.82
N GLY A 42 24.73 0.82 -22.98
CA GLY A 42 23.60 -0.09 -22.72
C GLY A 42 22.39 0.59 -22.05
N PHE A 43 22.62 1.69 -21.32
CA PHE A 43 21.55 2.47 -20.68
C PHE A 43 21.18 3.72 -21.48
N ASP A 44 22.02 4.15 -22.42
CA ASP A 44 21.82 5.34 -23.26
C ASP A 44 21.21 6.55 -22.49
N PRO A 45 21.87 7.01 -21.40
CA PRO A 45 21.26 7.91 -20.44
C PRO A 45 21.08 9.33 -20.99
N TRP A 46 19.94 9.90 -20.64
CA TRP A 46 19.65 11.33 -20.68
C TRP A 46 19.60 11.87 -19.26
N GLU A 47 20.26 12.99 -19.00
CA GLU A 47 20.30 13.63 -17.69
C GLU A 47 19.56 14.98 -17.75
N ILE A 48 18.85 15.29 -16.67
CA ILE A 48 18.19 16.57 -16.46
C ILE A 48 18.66 17.10 -15.11
N THR A 49 19.40 18.21 -15.12
CA THR A 49 19.78 18.91 -13.88
C THR A 49 18.65 19.85 -13.52
N ASP A 50 17.99 19.61 -12.39
CA ASP A 50 16.92 20.50 -11.92
C ASP A 50 17.47 21.83 -11.38
N GLU A 51 16.58 22.79 -11.10
CA GLU A 51 16.94 24.11 -10.57
C GLU A 51 17.65 24.08 -9.20
N GLN A 52 17.59 22.94 -8.49
CA GLN A 52 18.28 22.72 -7.23
C GLN A 52 19.64 22.03 -7.41
N GLY A 53 20.07 21.82 -8.66
CA GLY A 53 21.32 21.14 -9.00
C GLY A 53 21.27 19.62 -8.85
N ARG A 54 20.09 19.02 -8.69
CA ARG A 54 19.92 17.56 -8.58
C ARG A 54 19.70 16.95 -9.96
N THR A 55 20.20 15.74 -10.17
CA THR A 55 20.12 15.09 -11.48
C THR A 55 19.01 14.03 -11.54
N TRP A 56 18.03 14.26 -12.40
CA TRP A 56 17.12 13.23 -12.90
C TRP A 56 17.76 12.51 -14.08
N LYS A 57 17.39 11.24 -14.28
CA LYS A 57 17.86 10.47 -15.44
C LYS A 57 16.68 9.85 -16.17
N VAL A 58 16.85 9.67 -17.48
CA VAL A 58 15.99 8.81 -18.29
C VAL A 58 16.89 7.82 -19.01
N VAL A 59 16.74 6.54 -18.67
CA VAL A 59 17.62 5.46 -19.14
C VAL A 59 16.84 4.39 -19.88
N ALA A 60 17.56 3.54 -20.62
CA ALA A 60 17.00 2.36 -21.24
C ALA A 60 16.82 1.27 -20.18
N ASP A 61 15.67 0.60 -20.20
CA ASP A 61 15.48 -0.65 -19.46
C ASP A 61 15.49 -1.83 -20.44
N GLY A 62 16.47 -2.72 -20.23
CA GLY A 62 16.64 -3.94 -21.00
C GLY A 62 15.50 -4.95 -20.80
N SER A 63 14.71 -4.84 -19.74
CA SER A 63 13.61 -5.75 -19.42
C SER A 63 12.37 -5.56 -20.33
N LEU A 64 12.20 -4.36 -20.89
CA LEU A 64 11.07 -3.95 -21.72
C LEU A 64 11.18 -4.44 -23.18
N ILE A 65 11.48 -5.73 -23.37
CA ILE A 65 11.83 -6.30 -24.70
C ILE A 65 10.66 -6.34 -25.70
N ASN A 66 9.44 -6.01 -25.26
CA ASN A 66 8.22 -6.03 -26.06
C ASN A 66 8.03 -4.78 -26.94
N VAL A 67 8.94 -3.80 -26.87
CA VAL A 67 8.96 -2.63 -27.75
C VAL A 67 10.38 -2.38 -28.30
N PRO A 68 10.55 -1.64 -29.42
CA PRO A 68 11.86 -1.24 -29.91
C PRO A 68 12.70 -0.52 -28.85
N GLY A 69 14.03 -0.73 -28.84
CA GLY A 69 14.93 -0.23 -27.79
C GLY A 69 14.91 1.29 -27.59
N HIS A 70 14.71 2.06 -28.66
CA HIS A 70 14.60 3.52 -28.59
C HIS A 70 13.29 4.02 -27.96
N LEU A 71 12.31 3.13 -27.74
CA LEU A 71 11.01 3.44 -27.11
C LEU A 71 10.90 2.89 -25.67
N ARG A 72 12.00 2.43 -25.09
CA ARG A 72 12.11 1.97 -23.69
C ARG A 72 12.72 3.09 -22.86
N ALA A 73 12.00 3.54 -21.84
CA ALA A 73 12.44 4.63 -20.99
C ALA A 73 12.09 4.36 -19.52
N GLU A 74 13.08 4.44 -18.65
CA GLU A 74 12.92 4.45 -17.20
C GLU A 74 13.31 5.82 -16.67
N VAL A 75 12.37 6.50 -16.00
CA VAL A 75 12.63 7.76 -15.31
C VAL A 75 13.19 7.44 -13.93
N VAL A 76 14.39 7.91 -13.62
CA VAL A 76 15.07 7.74 -12.35
C VAL A 76 15.18 9.10 -11.66
N SER A 77 14.59 9.23 -10.48
CA SER A 77 14.66 10.48 -9.71
C SER A 77 16.03 10.67 -9.05
N PRO A 78 16.41 11.92 -8.70
CA PRO A 78 17.40 12.14 -7.66
C PRO A 78 16.88 11.65 -6.30
N VAL A 79 17.67 11.83 -5.24
CA VAL A 79 17.16 11.67 -3.87
C VAL A 79 16.13 12.77 -3.61
N LEU A 80 14.92 12.33 -3.24
CA LEU A 80 13.77 13.17 -2.96
C LEU A 80 13.44 13.14 -1.47
N ALA A 81 13.01 14.30 -0.96
CA ALA A 81 12.38 14.42 0.34
C ALA A 81 10.86 14.26 0.22
N TYR A 82 10.16 14.07 1.33
CA TYR A 82 8.69 13.98 1.33
C TYR A 82 8.02 15.21 0.71
N ALA A 83 8.62 16.40 0.86
CA ALA A 83 8.15 17.65 0.29
C ALA A 83 8.22 17.69 -1.26
N ASP A 84 9.02 16.82 -1.90
CA ASP A 84 9.13 16.76 -3.37
C ASP A 84 7.98 15.97 -4.02
N ILE A 85 7.13 15.29 -3.24
CA ILE A 85 6.03 14.47 -3.77
C ILE A 85 5.13 15.26 -4.75
N PRO A 86 4.69 16.50 -4.47
CA PRO A 86 3.91 17.28 -5.42
C PRO A 86 4.62 17.51 -6.76
N THR A 87 5.91 17.84 -6.75
CA THR A 87 6.73 18.01 -7.98
C THR A 87 6.82 16.70 -8.75
N LEU A 88 7.08 15.58 -8.06
CA LEU A 88 7.08 14.26 -8.69
C LEU A 88 5.72 13.92 -9.30
N GLN A 89 4.61 14.31 -8.67
CA GLN A 89 3.28 14.13 -9.23
C GLN A 89 3.11 14.89 -10.55
N GLU A 90 3.64 16.12 -10.66
CA GLU A 90 3.65 16.86 -11.92
C GLU A 90 4.56 16.24 -12.97
N VAL A 91 5.73 15.73 -12.60
CA VAL A 91 6.62 14.97 -13.51
C VAL A 91 5.86 13.78 -14.11
N ILE A 92 5.17 12.99 -13.29
CA ILE A 92 4.37 11.84 -13.77
C ILE A 92 3.27 12.30 -14.73
N ARG A 93 2.60 13.42 -14.45
CA ARG A 93 1.58 13.98 -15.35
C ARG A 93 2.20 14.46 -16.67
N ALA A 94 3.38 15.10 -16.64
CA ALA A 94 4.09 15.56 -17.83
C ALA A 94 4.53 14.39 -18.72
N VAL A 95 5.10 13.34 -18.13
CA VAL A 95 5.46 12.09 -18.83
C VAL A 95 4.22 11.46 -19.49
N ARG A 96 3.07 11.46 -18.80
CA ARG A 96 1.82 11.01 -19.40
C ARG A 96 1.37 11.89 -20.57
N ARG A 97 1.43 13.22 -20.42
CA ARG A 97 1.04 14.20 -21.45
C ARG A 97 1.92 14.14 -22.69
N CYS A 98 3.21 13.79 -22.55
CA CYS A 98 4.11 13.65 -23.70
C CYS A 98 3.81 12.38 -24.54
N GLY A 99 2.88 11.54 -24.08
CA GLY A 99 2.40 10.35 -24.78
C GLY A 99 3.11 9.05 -24.40
N ALA A 100 3.92 9.06 -23.34
CA ALA A 100 4.45 7.83 -22.78
C ALA A 100 3.31 6.93 -22.29
N LYS A 101 3.50 5.62 -22.38
CA LYS A 101 2.51 4.62 -22.01
C LYS A 101 3.10 3.62 -21.02
N ILE A 102 2.20 2.88 -20.40
CA ILE A 102 2.49 1.79 -19.48
C ILE A 102 1.90 0.53 -20.09
N ASP A 103 2.60 -0.58 -19.96
CA ASP A 103 2.10 -1.92 -20.23
C ASP A 103 2.37 -2.85 -19.04
N GLN A 104 2.07 -4.15 -19.21
CA GLN A 104 2.20 -5.16 -18.15
C GLN A 104 3.65 -5.50 -17.77
N ARG A 105 4.65 -5.05 -18.56
CA ARG A 105 6.06 -5.25 -18.21
C ARG A 105 6.60 -4.10 -17.38
N CYS A 106 6.04 -2.90 -17.54
CA CYS A 106 6.46 -1.72 -16.80
C CYS A 106 6.29 -1.92 -15.28
N GLY A 107 7.32 -1.59 -14.53
CA GLY A 107 7.34 -1.53 -13.08
C GLY A 107 7.57 -0.13 -12.53
N ILE A 108 7.38 -0.02 -11.21
CA ILE A 108 7.88 1.09 -10.41
C ILE A 108 8.74 0.49 -9.28
N HIS A 109 9.94 1.04 -9.09
CA HIS A 109 10.78 0.72 -7.94
C HIS A 109 10.87 1.94 -7.03
N ILE A 110 10.68 1.74 -5.73
CA ILE A 110 10.86 2.80 -4.75
C ILE A 110 12.02 2.43 -3.84
N HIS A 111 12.98 3.34 -3.72
CA HIS A 111 14.16 3.19 -2.90
C HIS A 111 14.00 4.05 -1.65
N VAL A 112 14.13 3.45 -0.48
CA VAL A 112 14.08 4.16 0.80
C VAL A 112 15.48 4.23 1.38
N ASP A 113 15.91 5.42 1.80
CA ASP A 113 17.22 5.63 2.42
C ASP A 113 17.47 4.65 3.59
N ALA A 114 18.57 3.90 3.52
CA ALA A 114 18.94 2.91 4.53
C ALA A 114 19.92 3.45 5.60
N ILE A 115 20.28 4.74 5.59
CA ILE A 115 21.21 5.33 6.57
C ILE A 115 20.75 5.07 8.00
N ALA A 116 19.50 5.42 8.33
CA ALA A 116 18.94 5.29 9.67
C ALA A 116 18.72 3.84 10.14
N PHE A 117 18.82 2.88 9.22
CA PHE A 117 18.60 1.48 9.52
C PHE A 117 19.84 0.80 10.11
N ASP A 118 19.59 -0.12 11.04
CA ASP A 118 20.53 -1.09 11.59
C ASP A 118 20.04 -2.53 11.27
N GLY A 119 20.78 -3.56 11.72
CA GLY A 119 20.38 -4.95 11.45
C GLY A 119 19.03 -5.32 12.08
N ARG A 120 18.72 -4.73 13.24
CA ARG A 120 17.48 -5.00 13.98
C ARG A 120 16.27 -4.41 13.26
N THR A 121 16.36 -3.15 12.86
CA THR A 121 15.28 -2.40 12.20
C THR A 121 15.04 -2.89 10.78
N LEU A 122 16.07 -3.31 10.04
CA LEU A 122 15.89 -4.05 8.78
C LEU A 122 15.24 -5.42 9.01
N GLY A 123 15.62 -6.11 10.10
CA GLY A 123 14.92 -7.32 10.54
C GLY A 123 13.44 -7.06 10.85
N ASN A 124 13.13 -5.96 11.54
CA ASN A 124 11.75 -5.55 11.80
C ASN A 124 10.99 -5.26 10.51
N LEU A 125 11.63 -4.56 9.57
CA LEU A 125 11.06 -4.26 8.26
C LEU A 125 10.65 -5.56 7.56
N ALA A 126 11.57 -6.50 7.41
CA ALA A 126 11.32 -7.80 6.79
C ALA A 126 10.16 -8.54 7.48
N LYS A 127 10.09 -8.54 8.82
CA LYS A 127 9.01 -9.18 9.59
C LYS A 127 7.65 -8.50 9.42
N ILE A 128 7.60 -7.17 9.43
CA ILE A 128 6.38 -6.38 9.20
C ILE A 128 5.81 -6.71 7.83
N ILE A 129 6.68 -6.69 6.82
CA ILE A 129 6.32 -7.02 5.44
C ILE A 129 5.82 -8.45 5.38
N TYR A 130 6.63 -9.43 5.80
CA TYR A 130 6.26 -10.84 5.78
C TYR A 130 4.89 -11.11 6.42
N LYS A 131 4.61 -10.45 7.55
CA LYS A 131 3.33 -10.57 8.25
C LYS A 131 2.14 -10.10 7.41
N GLN A 132 2.30 -9.01 6.67
CA GLN A 132 1.22 -8.31 5.94
C GLN A 132 1.24 -8.60 4.44
N GLU A 133 2.25 -9.30 3.96
CA GLU A 133 2.58 -9.48 2.55
C GLU A 133 1.41 -10.02 1.71
N PRO A 134 0.61 -11.00 2.15
CA PRO A 134 -0.55 -11.43 1.39
C PRO A 134 -1.58 -10.31 1.16
N LEU A 135 -1.79 -9.41 2.13
CA LEU A 135 -2.67 -8.25 1.95
C LEU A 135 -2.03 -7.20 1.05
N ILE A 136 -0.72 -6.94 1.19
CA ILE A 136 0.01 -5.96 0.36
C ILE A 136 -0.01 -6.39 -1.12
N LEU A 137 0.30 -7.65 -1.41
CA LEU A 137 0.37 -8.16 -2.78
C LEU A 137 -1.01 -8.08 -3.47
N ASN A 138 -2.08 -8.43 -2.75
CA ASN A 138 -3.45 -8.30 -3.27
C ASN A 138 -3.87 -6.84 -3.43
N ALA A 139 -3.55 -5.97 -2.47
CA ALA A 139 -3.89 -4.54 -2.53
C ALA A 139 -3.22 -3.82 -3.72
N LEU A 140 -2.00 -4.21 -4.04
CA LEU A 140 -1.23 -3.65 -5.15
C LEU A 140 -1.51 -4.35 -6.49
N GLY A 141 -2.24 -5.47 -6.49
CA GLY A 141 -2.54 -6.25 -7.68
C GLY A 141 -1.29 -6.81 -8.36
N VAL A 142 -0.26 -7.17 -7.58
CA VAL A 142 1.01 -7.66 -8.13
C VAL A 142 0.79 -8.99 -8.82
N ASN A 143 1.06 -9.08 -10.12
CA ASN A 143 0.78 -10.30 -10.86
C ASN A 143 1.69 -11.48 -10.44
N GLU A 144 1.21 -12.71 -10.62
CA GLU A 144 1.91 -13.92 -10.18
C GLU A 144 3.26 -14.13 -10.88
N THR A 145 3.37 -13.74 -12.15
CA THR A 145 4.61 -13.84 -12.92
C THR A 145 5.71 -12.98 -12.31
N ARG A 146 5.40 -11.75 -11.91
CA ARG A 146 6.34 -10.87 -11.20
C ARG A 146 6.68 -11.44 -9.84
N GLN A 147 5.70 -11.93 -9.09
CA GLN A 147 5.97 -12.57 -7.80
C GLN A 147 6.89 -13.80 -7.94
N ARG A 148 6.82 -14.56 -9.03
CA ARG A 148 7.68 -15.72 -9.24
C ARG A 148 9.11 -15.36 -9.62
N ASN A 149 9.26 -14.30 -10.42
CA ASN A 149 10.52 -14.03 -11.13
C ASN A 149 11.28 -12.82 -10.59
N TYR A 150 10.60 -11.70 -10.37
CA TYR A 150 11.23 -10.37 -10.23
C TYR A 150 10.95 -9.66 -8.90
N SER A 151 9.90 -10.08 -8.19
CA SER A 151 9.41 -9.51 -6.93
C SER A 151 8.99 -10.63 -5.98
N LYS A 152 9.89 -11.57 -5.71
CA LYS A 152 9.61 -12.74 -4.86
C LYS A 152 9.14 -12.33 -3.47
N PRO A 153 8.11 -13.01 -2.93
CA PRO A 153 7.74 -12.85 -1.53
C PRO A 153 8.93 -13.04 -0.59
N VAL A 154 8.86 -12.41 0.59
CA VAL A 154 9.83 -12.59 1.66
C VAL A 154 9.80 -14.06 2.08
N SER A 155 10.96 -14.72 1.99
CA SER A 155 11.04 -16.16 2.26
C SER A 155 10.87 -16.47 3.75
N GLU A 156 10.19 -17.58 4.06
CA GLU A 156 10.06 -18.04 5.44
C GLU A 156 11.42 -18.34 6.07
N ASP A 157 12.36 -18.86 5.28
CA ASP A 157 13.71 -19.16 5.72
C ASP A 157 14.48 -17.91 6.16
N LEU A 158 14.38 -16.81 5.41
CA LEU A 158 14.96 -15.53 5.80
C LEU A 158 14.40 -15.09 7.16
N ILE A 159 13.08 -15.16 7.34
CA ILE A 159 12.43 -14.77 8.59
C ILE A 159 12.88 -15.66 9.75
N ARG A 160 12.91 -16.98 9.57
CA ARG A 160 13.42 -17.92 10.59
C ARG A 160 14.86 -17.58 10.98
N LYS A 161 15.73 -17.29 10.01
CA LYS A 161 17.13 -16.89 10.26
C LYS A 161 17.21 -15.58 11.04
N ILE A 162 16.41 -14.58 10.69
CA ILE A 162 16.32 -13.29 11.40
C ILE A 162 15.87 -13.51 12.85
N GLU A 163 14.85 -14.34 13.09
CA GLU A 163 14.33 -14.59 14.44
C GLU A 163 15.30 -15.36 15.33
N ARG A 164 15.99 -16.34 14.76
CA ARG A 164 17.00 -17.12 15.47
C ARG A 164 18.24 -16.30 15.79
N ARG A 165 18.77 -15.54 14.83
CA ARG A 165 20.06 -14.83 14.97
C ARG A 165 19.95 -13.41 15.50
N ARG A 166 18.77 -12.77 15.41
CA ARG A 166 18.46 -11.43 15.92
C ARG A 166 19.54 -10.38 15.60
N PRO A 167 19.82 -10.12 14.31
CA PRO A 167 20.89 -9.23 13.90
C PRO A 167 20.70 -7.83 14.50
N LYS A 168 21.80 -7.23 14.94
CA LYS A 168 21.90 -5.86 15.46
C LYS A 168 22.55 -4.93 14.43
N THR A 169 23.50 -5.43 13.65
CA THR A 169 24.22 -4.62 12.65
C THR A 169 23.86 -5.01 11.21
N LYS A 170 24.13 -4.11 10.26
CA LYS A 170 23.93 -4.37 8.82
C LYS A 170 24.77 -5.55 8.34
N GLU A 171 25.96 -5.77 8.89
CA GLU A 171 26.88 -6.86 8.55
C GLU A 171 26.38 -8.22 9.05
N GLN A 172 25.69 -8.25 10.20
CA GLN A 172 25.05 -9.47 10.69
C GLN A 172 23.86 -9.84 9.80
N LEU A 173 23.08 -8.85 9.38
CA LEU A 173 21.97 -9.09 8.45
C LEU A 173 22.45 -9.45 7.04
N ASN A 174 23.58 -8.89 6.58
CA ASN A 174 24.23 -9.26 5.32
C ASN A 174 24.49 -10.77 5.26
N ARG A 175 25.12 -11.33 6.30
CA ARG A 175 25.37 -12.77 6.42
C ARG A 175 24.10 -13.61 6.43
N ILE A 176 22.99 -13.06 6.91
CA ILE A 176 21.69 -13.74 6.92
C ILE A 176 21.08 -13.73 5.51
N TRP A 177 21.13 -12.58 4.84
CA TRP A 177 20.59 -12.38 3.50
C TRP A 177 21.29 -13.24 2.46
N TYR A 178 22.62 -13.19 2.41
CA TYR A 178 23.42 -13.92 1.42
C TYR A 178 23.76 -15.36 1.85
N GLY A 179 23.66 -15.68 3.13
CA GLY A 179 24.17 -16.94 3.69
C GLY A 179 25.69 -16.95 3.96
N TYR A 180 26.42 -15.99 3.42
CA TYR A 180 27.83 -15.70 3.66
C TYR A 180 28.04 -14.17 3.78
N HIS A 181 29.23 -13.72 4.14
CA HIS A 181 29.51 -12.28 4.20
C HIS A 181 29.86 -11.70 2.83
N ASN A 182 28.93 -11.01 2.19
CA ASN A 182 29.16 -10.35 0.91
C ASN A 182 29.68 -8.92 1.12
N ARG A 183 30.96 -8.70 0.80
CA ARG A 183 31.65 -7.39 0.92
C ARG A 183 31.62 -6.56 -0.37
N ARG A 184 31.23 -7.17 -1.50
CA ARG A 184 31.29 -6.57 -2.83
C ARG A 184 30.00 -6.89 -3.59
N PRO A 185 28.84 -6.40 -3.11
CA PRO A 185 27.57 -6.64 -3.78
C PRO A 185 27.62 -6.02 -5.19
N GLN A 186 27.19 -6.79 -6.18
CA GLN A 186 27.14 -6.37 -7.58
C GLN A 186 25.70 -6.08 -8.01
N HIS A 187 25.52 -5.23 -9.02
CA HIS A 187 24.19 -4.90 -9.55
C HIS A 187 23.38 -6.16 -9.95
N PHE A 188 24.03 -7.10 -10.62
CA PHE A 188 23.44 -8.37 -11.02
C PHE A 188 23.76 -9.41 -9.96
N ASP A 189 22.78 -9.70 -9.12
CA ASP A 189 22.87 -10.68 -8.05
C ASP A 189 21.51 -11.38 -7.91
N SER A 190 21.50 -12.70 -7.79
CA SER A 190 20.27 -13.49 -7.72
C SER A 190 19.43 -13.19 -6.47
N SER A 191 20.05 -12.66 -5.41
CA SER A 191 19.38 -12.25 -4.18
C SER A 191 18.58 -10.96 -4.32
N ARG A 192 18.65 -10.23 -5.46
CA ARG A 192 17.92 -8.96 -5.62
C ARG A 192 16.42 -9.12 -5.85
N TYR A 193 15.98 -10.27 -6.36
CA TYR A 193 14.65 -10.43 -6.96
C TYR A 193 13.55 -10.69 -5.92
N HIS A 194 13.47 -9.86 -4.89
CA HIS A 194 12.44 -9.88 -3.86
C HIS A 194 11.61 -8.60 -3.89
N GLY A 195 10.32 -8.70 -3.55
CA GLY A 195 9.43 -7.54 -3.50
C GLY A 195 9.90 -6.47 -2.52
N VAL A 196 10.59 -6.90 -1.46
CA VAL A 196 11.47 -6.03 -0.66
C VAL A 196 12.88 -6.56 -0.73
N ASN A 197 13.71 -5.83 -1.45
CA ASN A 197 15.05 -6.21 -1.78
C ASN A 197 16.04 -5.54 -0.80
N LEU A 198 16.60 -6.33 0.11
CA LEU A 198 17.62 -5.85 1.05
C LEU A 198 19.04 -5.89 0.46
N HIS A 199 19.28 -6.57 -0.67
CA HIS A 199 20.56 -6.50 -1.37
C HIS A 199 20.97 -5.04 -1.61
N ASN A 200 19.99 -4.20 -1.95
CA ASN A 200 20.21 -2.82 -2.31
C ASN A 200 20.74 -1.96 -1.14
N VAL A 201 20.61 -2.43 0.11
CA VAL A 201 21.19 -1.76 1.30
C VAL A 201 22.71 -1.74 1.20
N TRP A 202 23.33 -2.82 0.72
CA TRP A 202 24.78 -2.92 0.60
C TRP A 202 25.29 -2.47 -0.76
N TYR A 203 24.46 -2.52 -1.80
CA TYR A 203 24.83 -2.10 -3.15
C TYR A 203 24.65 -0.59 -3.40
N ARG A 204 23.53 0.00 -2.98
CA ARG A 204 23.17 1.42 -3.21
C ARG A 204 22.82 2.19 -1.94
N GLY A 205 22.91 1.58 -0.75
CA GLY A 205 22.56 2.27 0.50
C GLY A 205 21.06 2.50 0.71
N THR A 206 20.19 1.75 0.03
CA THR A 206 18.73 1.92 0.15
C THR A 206 18.00 0.57 0.25
N VAL A 207 16.83 0.53 0.87
CA VAL A 207 15.91 -0.60 0.74
C VAL A 207 15.07 -0.38 -0.51
N GLU A 208 15.07 -1.36 -1.43
CA GLU A 208 14.30 -1.28 -2.67
C GLU A 208 12.98 -2.06 -2.55
N PHE A 209 11.87 -1.43 -2.97
CA PHE A 209 10.54 -2.02 -3.04
C PHE A 209 10.14 -2.20 -4.51
N ARG A 210 9.94 -3.46 -4.93
CA ARG A 210 9.75 -3.88 -6.34
C ARG A 210 8.33 -4.36 -6.68
N TRP A 211 7.38 -4.15 -5.78
CA TRP A 211 6.01 -4.66 -5.90
C TRP A 211 5.19 -4.01 -7.01
N PHE A 212 5.49 -2.76 -7.34
CA PHE A 212 4.51 -1.90 -7.98
C PHE A 212 4.45 -2.16 -9.49
N GLU A 213 3.24 -2.45 -9.96
CA GLU A 213 2.91 -2.39 -11.38
C GLU A 213 3.05 -0.96 -11.89
N GLY A 214 3.48 -0.83 -13.15
CA GLY A 214 3.65 0.46 -13.80
C GLY A 214 2.35 1.27 -13.79
N THR A 215 2.45 2.58 -13.57
CA THR A 215 1.32 3.49 -13.72
C THR A 215 1.80 4.93 -13.89
N LEU A 216 1.11 5.69 -14.74
CA LEU A 216 1.27 7.15 -14.83
C LEU A 216 0.12 7.89 -14.12
N HIS A 217 -0.48 7.27 -13.10
CA HIS A 217 -1.46 7.91 -12.23
C HIS A 217 -0.78 8.48 -10.99
N ALA A 218 -0.49 9.78 -11.00
CA ALA A 218 0.24 10.48 -9.94
C ALA A 218 -0.32 10.25 -8.51
N GLY A 219 -1.63 10.10 -8.33
CA GLY A 219 -2.23 9.76 -7.03
C GLY A 219 -1.91 8.35 -6.52
N LYS A 220 -1.76 7.36 -7.42
CA LYS A 220 -1.40 5.99 -7.06
C LYS A 220 0.07 5.91 -6.68
N VAL A 221 0.94 6.56 -7.46
CA VAL A 221 2.37 6.63 -7.16
C VAL A 221 2.63 7.30 -5.81
N ARG A 222 1.95 8.41 -5.51
CA ARG A 222 1.98 9.01 -4.16
C ARG A 222 1.57 8.02 -3.07
N ALA A 223 0.50 7.24 -3.29
CA ALA A 223 0.06 6.23 -2.33
C ALA A 223 1.11 5.13 -2.10
N TYR A 224 1.83 4.73 -3.14
CA TYR A 224 2.91 3.75 -3.06
C TYR A 224 4.09 4.28 -2.22
N ILE A 225 4.51 5.51 -2.47
CA ILE A 225 5.57 6.19 -1.71
C ILE A 225 5.17 6.30 -0.24
N GLN A 226 3.97 6.81 0.05
CA GLN A 226 3.49 6.95 1.43
C GLN A 226 3.40 5.59 2.15
N LEU A 227 3.00 4.51 1.46
CA LEU A 227 2.99 3.17 2.02
C LEU A 227 4.40 2.71 2.45
N VAL A 228 5.39 2.80 1.55
CA VAL A 228 6.73 2.29 1.85
C VAL A 228 7.44 3.14 2.90
N LEU A 229 7.27 4.47 2.87
CA LEU A 229 7.81 5.37 3.88
C LEU A 229 7.18 5.10 5.26
N ALA A 230 5.88 4.86 5.33
CA ALA A 230 5.21 4.56 6.60
C ALA A 230 5.62 3.18 7.16
N VAL A 231 5.81 2.18 6.30
CA VAL A 231 6.33 0.85 6.68
C VAL A 231 7.78 0.96 7.18
N ALA A 232 8.63 1.74 6.50
CA ALA A 232 9.99 2.03 6.93
C ALA A 232 10.02 2.75 8.29
N ALA A 233 9.23 3.81 8.47
CA ALA A 233 9.10 4.52 9.73
C ALA A 233 8.65 3.59 10.86
N LYS A 234 7.66 2.72 10.62
CA LYS A 234 7.22 1.73 11.61
C LYS A 234 8.34 0.76 12.00
N ALA A 235 9.15 0.31 11.05
CA ALA A 235 10.26 -0.59 11.30
C ALA A 235 11.39 0.06 12.13
N LEU A 236 11.70 1.33 11.84
CA LEU A 236 12.71 2.11 12.54
C LEU A 236 12.32 2.43 13.98
N ASN A 237 11.05 2.77 14.21
CA ASN A 237 10.56 3.13 15.55
C ASN A 237 10.25 1.89 16.43
N GLY A 238 10.05 0.73 15.83
CA GLY A 238 9.68 -0.48 16.54
C GLY A 238 10.85 -1.10 17.30
N ARG A 239 10.66 -1.45 18.58
CA ARG A 239 11.63 -2.27 19.34
C ARG A 239 11.75 -3.69 18.76
N ALA A 240 10.64 -4.23 18.28
CA ALA A 240 10.54 -5.52 17.63
C ALA A 240 9.32 -5.56 16.69
N ALA A 241 9.28 -6.55 15.81
CA ALA A 241 8.13 -6.84 14.96
C ALA A 241 7.68 -8.30 15.09
N SER A 242 6.37 -8.53 14.92
CA SER A 242 5.78 -9.87 14.83
C SER A 242 5.91 -10.40 13.40
N SER A 243 6.34 -11.66 13.27
CA SER A 243 6.42 -12.42 12.01
C SER A 243 5.22 -13.33 11.78
N ARG A 244 4.19 -13.31 12.64
CA ARG A 244 3.03 -14.20 12.49
C ARG A 244 2.28 -13.86 11.21
N LYS A 245 2.56 -14.62 10.14
CA LYS A 245 2.02 -14.38 8.79
C LYS A 245 0.50 -14.38 8.82
N ARG A 246 -0.11 -13.32 8.29
CA ARG A 246 -1.55 -13.28 8.11
C ARG A 246 -1.93 -14.11 6.89
N ARG A 247 -3.06 -14.80 6.99
CA ARG A 247 -3.71 -15.38 5.82
C ARG A 247 -4.54 -14.30 5.13
N PHE A 248 -4.65 -14.38 3.82
CA PHE A 248 -5.59 -13.58 3.07
C PHE A 248 -6.99 -14.15 3.25
N ASP A 249 -7.96 -13.30 3.58
CA ASP A 249 -9.37 -13.66 3.72
C ASP A 249 -10.21 -12.64 2.94
N PRO A 250 -10.86 -13.03 1.82
CA PRO A 250 -11.64 -12.13 1.00
C PRO A 250 -12.77 -11.40 1.75
N GLN A 251 -13.34 -11.99 2.81
CA GLN A 251 -14.44 -11.40 3.56
C GLN A 251 -13.98 -10.18 4.37
N SER A 252 -12.73 -10.20 4.84
CA SER A 252 -12.19 -9.20 5.76
C SER A 252 -10.99 -8.42 5.22
N ALA A 253 -10.48 -8.74 4.03
CA ALA A 253 -9.23 -8.19 3.48
C ALA A 253 -9.18 -6.65 3.48
N ARG A 254 -10.24 -5.98 3.00
CA ARG A 254 -10.32 -4.52 2.99
C ARG A 254 -10.31 -3.91 4.39
N TYR A 255 -11.03 -4.50 5.34
CA TYR A 255 -11.02 -4.08 6.75
C TYR A 255 -9.62 -4.27 7.37
N ASP A 256 -9.06 -5.46 7.25
CA ASP A 256 -7.78 -5.82 7.85
C ASP A 256 -6.64 -4.96 7.30
N PHE A 257 -6.64 -4.68 5.98
CA PHE A 257 -5.65 -3.80 5.38
C PHE A 257 -5.86 -2.34 5.79
N ARG A 258 -7.10 -1.84 5.87
CA ARG A 258 -7.37 -0.50 6.42
C ARG A 258 -6.80 -0.37 7.83
N VAL A 259 -7.06 -1.34 8.71
CA VAL A 259 -6.51 -1.35 10.07
C VAL A 259 -4.98 -1.34 10.06
N PHE A 260 -4.35 -2.06 9.12
CA PHE A 260 -2.89 -1.98 8.96
C PHE A 260 -2.42 -0.58 8.56
N LEU A 261 -3.08 0.08 7.59
CA LEU A 261 -2.75 1.46 7.19
C LEU A 261 -2.91 2.45 8.35
N LEU A 262 -3.93 2.29 9.20
CA LEU A 262 -4.09 3.12 10.40
C LEU A 262 -2.95 2.89 11.41
N HIS A 263 -2.53 1.64 11.62
CA HIS A 263 -1.36 1.32 12.46
C HIS A 263 -0.01 1.75 11.88
N LEU A 264 0.02 2.16 10.62
CA LEU A 264 1.17 2.81 9.99
C LEU A 264 1.15 4.34 10.17
N GLY A 265 0.08 4.90 10.76
CA GLY A 265 -0.09 6.34 10.93
C GLY A 265 -0.67 7.05 9.70
N LEU A 266 -1.18 6.32 8.71
CA LEU A 266 -1.79 6.89 7.50
C LEU A 266 -3.23 7.38 7.79
N ILE A 267 -3.36 8.36 8.70
CA ILE A 267 -4.62 8.87 9.27
C ILE A 267 -4.84 10.34 8.87
N GLY A 268 -6.10 10.78 8.74
CA GLY A 268 -6.43 12.16 8.38
C GLY A 268 -6.43 12.41 6.86
N ASP A 269 -6.58 13.69 6.48
CA ASP A 269 -6.82 14.10 5.10
C ASP A 269 -5.60 13.94 4.20
N GLU A 270 -4.39 14.15 4.72
CA GLU A 270 -3.14 13.98 3.99
C GLU A 270 -3.01 12.59 3.33
N PHE A 271 -3.53 11.56 4.01
CA PHE A 271 -3.46 10.16 3.57
C PHE A 271 -4.79 9.62 3.05
N LYS A 272 -5.83 10.47 2.90
CA LYS A 272 -7.15 10.06 2.39
C LYS A 272 -7.05 9.44 1.00
N THR A 273 -6.30 10.08 0.10
CA THR A 273 -6.06 9.56 -1.25
C THR A 273 -5.23 8.28 -1.25
N ALA A 274 -4.26 8.15 -0.33
CA ALA A 274 -3.46 6.94 -0.18
C ALA A 274 -4.33 5.75 0.21
N ARG A 275 -5.13 5.91 1.28
CA ARG A 275 -6.08 4.88 1.73
C ARG A 275 -7.07 4.52 0.63
N LYS A 276 -7.59 5.51 -0.10
CA LYS A 276 -8.50 5.26 -1.24
C LYS A 276 -7.86 4.34 -2.28
N HIS A 277 -6.66 4.66 -2.76
CA HIS A 277 -6.00 3.86 -3.80
C HIS A 277 -5.57 2.48 -3.30
N LEU A 278 -5.03 2.38 -2.09
CA LEU A 278 -4.52 1.14 -1.50
C LEU A 278 -5.64 0.17 -1.10
N LEU A 279 -6.87 0.64 -0.87
CA LEU A 279 -8.02 -0.21 -0.53
C LEU A 279 -8.90 -0.52 -1.75
N ALA A 280 -8.70 0.16 -2.88
CA ALA A 280 -9.63 0.10 -4.01
C ALA A 280 -9.81 -1.32 -4.58
N GLY A 281 -8.73 -2.10 -4.64
CA GLY A 281 -8.72 -3.45 -5.20
C GLY A 281 -9.04 -4.58 -4.21
N LEU A 282 -9.24 -4.26 -2.91
CA LEU A 282 -9.47 -5.29 -1.90
C LEU A 282 -10.97 -5.59 -1.70
N PRO A 283 -11.35 -6.89 -1.62
CA PRO A 283 -12.72 -7.30 -1.35
C PRO A 283 -13.11 -7.09 0.12
N GLY A 284 -14.42 -7.12 0.37
CA GLY A 284 -15.01 -6.90 1.70
C GLY A 284 -15.27 -5.43 2.00
N ASP A 285 -15.70 -5.16 3.23
CA ASP A 285 -16.06 -3.81 3.69
C ASP A 285 -14.90 -3.14 4.46
N SER A 286 -14.87 -1.81 4.45
CA SER A 286 -13.81 -1.04 5.12
C SER A 286 -14.08 -0.84 6.62
N ALA A 287 -15.36 -0.80 7.01
CA ALA A 287 -15.85 -0.49 8.34
C ALA A 287 -16.25 -1.75 9.12
N PHE A 288 -16.80 -2.76 8.45
CA PHE A 288 -17.30 -3.98 9.09
C PHE A 288 -16.50 -5.21 8.66
N LYS A 289 -15.79 -5.82 9.60
CA LYS A 289 -14.91 -6.98 9.33
C LYS A 289 -15.62 -8.18 8.71
N ARG A 290 -16.88 -8.41 9.07
CA ARG A 290 -17.68 -9.56 8.61
C ARG A 290 -18.83 -9.15 7.68
N GLY A 291 -18.71 -7.97 7.06
CA GLY A 291 -19.81 -7.35 6.32
C GLY A 291 -20.79 -6.61 7.24
N ARG A 292 -21.67 -5.80 6.63
CA ARG A 292 -22.63 -4.98 7.36
C ARG A 292 -23.63 -5.90 8.07
N PRO A 293 -23.90 -5.72 9.38
CA PRO A 293 -24.97 -6.43 10.05
C PRO A 293 -26.29 -6.23 9.29
N LYS A 294 -26.99 -7.31 8.96
CA LYS A 294 -28.37 -7.21 8.48
C LYS A 294 -29.24 -6.87 9.70
N PRO A 295 -30.20 -5.94 9.59
CA PRO A 295 -31.21 -5.77 10.63
C PRO A 295 -31.88 -7.12 10.87
N GLU A 296 -32.06 -7.53 12.13
CA GLU A 296 -32.90 -8.67 12.43
C GLU A 296 -34.31 -8.36 11.94
N THR A 297 -34.80 -9.15 10.98
CA THR A 297 -36.22 -9.13 10.64
C THR A 297 -36.94 -9.58 11.89
N GLN A 298 -37.60 -8.66 12.60
CA GLN A 298 -38.52 -9.04 13.66
C GLN A 298 -39.58 -9.93 13.02
N THR A 299 -39.51 -11.22 13.29
CA THR A 299 -40.61 -12.14 13.01
C THR A 299 -41.79 -11.59 13.76
N ALA A 300 -42.80 -11.08 13.04
CA ALA A 300 -44.06 -10.69 13.63
C ALA A 300 -44.57 -11.91 14.40
N VAL A 301 -44.66 -11.77 15.72
CA VAL A 301 -45.34 -12.75 16.56
C VAL A 301 -46.80 -12.69 16.11
N GLU A 302 -47.27 -13.75 15.43
CA GLU A 302 -48.69 -13.94 15.17
C GLU A 302 -49.40 -13.90 16.52
N ALA A 303 -50.23 -12.88 16.72
CA ALA A 303 -51.10 -12.80 17.88
C ALA A 303 -52.09 -13.97 17.82
N GLU A 304 -52.01 -14.88 18.78
CA GLU A 304 -53.03 -15.91 19.00
C GLU A 304 -54.38 -15.23 19.23
N PHE A 305 -55.36 -15.55 18.39
CA PHE A 305 -56.74 -15.13 18.56
C PHE A 305 -57.34 -15.79 19.82
N PRO A 306 -58.06 -15.05 20.68
CA PRO A 306 -58.72 -15.65 21.85
C PRO A 306 -59.86 -16.56 21.40
N THR A 307 -59.86 -17.78 21.93
CA THR A 307 -60.94 -18.78 21.80
C THR A 307 -62.23 -18.28 22.44
N GLU A 308 -63.35 -18.42 21.72
CA GLU A 308 -64.70 -18.07 22.18
C GLU A 308 -65.09 -18.80 23.48
N ALA A 309 -65.63 -18.05 24.43
CA ALA A 309 -66.25 -18.58 25.64
C ALA A 309 -67.65 -19.15 25.33
N GLY A 310 -67.91 -20.38 25.81
CA GLY A 310 -69.19 -21.09 25.65
C GLY A 310 -70.38 -20.47 26.40
N PRO A 311 -71.61 -21.01 26.19
CA PRO A 311 -72.85 -20.30 26.46
C PRO A 311 -73.18 -20.18 27.96
N GLN A 312 -73.60 -18.98 28.36
CA GLN A 312 -74.09 -18.66 29.71
C GLN A 312 -75.45 -19.31 29.98
N THR A 313 -75.56 -20.05 31.08
CA THR A 313 -76.83 -20.48 31.68
C THR A 313 -77.33 -19.41 32.67
N ARG A 314 -78.56 -18.94 32.48
CA ARG A 314 -79.27 -18.03 33.40
C ARG A 314 -79.83 -18.78 34.61
N PRO A 315 -79.78 -18.19 35.82
CA PRO A 315 -80.75 -18.46 36.88
C PRO A 315 -81.81 -17.32 36.98
N PRO A 316 -82.99 -17.60 37.55
CA PRO A 316 -84.15 -16.72 37.47
C PRO A 316 -84.20 -15.63 38.55
N ALA A 317 -85.04 -14.64 38.26
CA ALA A 317 -85.24 -13.38 38.97
C ALA A 317 -85.87 -13.51 40.37
N PHE A 318 -85.56 -12.54 41.23
CA PHE A 318 -86.41 -12.18 42.36
C PHE A 318 -86.52 -10.66 42.48
N SER A 319 -87.76 -10.24 42.76
CA SER A 319 -88.30 -8.88 42.76
C SER A 319 -87.96 -8.07 44.01
N GLY A 320 -87.89 -6.74 43.88
CA GLY A 320 -87.87 -5.80 45.01
C GLY A 320 -87.99 -4.35 44.56
N ASN A 321 -89.17 -3.78 44.75
CA ASN A 321 -89.59 -2.40 44.46
C ASN A 321 -88.84 -1.33 45.28
N GLY A 322 -88.90 -0.08 44.78
CA GLY A 322 -89.00 1.13 45.60
C GLY A 322 -87.87 2.13 45.38
N THR A 323 -87.99 3.05 44.41
CA THR A 323 -88.50 4.43 44.53
C THR A 323 -87.57 5.43 45.24
N ALA A 324 -87.20 6.44 44.43
CA ALA A 324 -86.99 7.85 44.78
C ALA A 324 -85.79 8.17 45.71
N GLU A 325 -85.04 9.26 45.59
CA GLU A 325 -85.38 10.59 45.10
C GLU A 325 -84.07 11.36 44.78
N THR A 326 -84.25 12.50 44.11
CA THR A 326 -83.39 13.67 43.85
C THR A 326 -82.26 13.94 44.87
N ASP A 327 -81.15 14.63 44.58
CA ASP A 327 -81.11 15.96 43.98
C ASP A 327 -79.65 16.45 43.75
N GLU A 328 -79.53 17.49 42.92
CA GLU A 328 -78.54 18.59 42.89
C GLU A 328 -77.08 18.36 43.34
N GLY A 329 -76.05 18.79 42.62
CA GLY A 329 -75.82 20.05 41.94
C GLY A 329 -74.28 20.21 41.88
N GLY A 330 -73.71 20.73 40.80
CA GLY A 330 -73.45 22.16 40.73
C GLY A 330 -71.96 22.43 40.97
N ALA A 331 -71.29 22.78 39.88
CA ALA A 331 -69.90 23.25 39.82
C ALA A 331 -69.72 24.60 40.56
N PRO A 332 -68.51 25.20 40.60
CA PRO A 332 -67.87 25.76 39.39
C PRO A 332 -66.54 25.11 39.00
#